data_AF-A0A0F5J9V0-F1
#
_entry.id   AF-A0A0F5J9V0-F1
#
_cell.length_a   1.000
_cell.length_b   1.000
_cell.length_c   1.000
_cell.angle_alpha   90.00
_cell.angle_beta   90.00
_cell.angle_gamma   90.00
#
_symmetry.space_group_name_H-M   'P 1'
#
loop_
_entity.id
_entity.type
_entity.pdbx_description
1 polymer ?
#
loop_
_entity_poly.entity_id
_entity_poly.type
_entity_poly.pdbx_seq_one_letter_code
_entity_poly.pdbx_strand_id
1 'polypeptide(L)'
;MRTTEILQASLLAAAFLAGCTNLEAPVVADSGEAIRITAGIGQTTRTVIDAGYAENLDVSFARIDHSATASDWESPAIEAVRTGGVGKTSITFNPEQNYLSGNVQSALIGYYPRKALGSTTSNPVSVNYTITGGEDIMATEVQTGSLDQKFTSLTFQHLLTQLQFKCIGSAGAVTQWTGVTSIKVTNAYTALTLSLDKTNGAKLTATGLQNQTLTVKNCPEAVSVATATNPLIGYLMLFPVPNMGTEAAAIDLEITATYKGRERTQALAINNISNGVKAGQSHLVTLTFTEDGKILAEAGIAEWVSGNRGSVVVTPQ
;
A
#
# COMPACT_ATOMS: atom_id res chain seq x y z
N MET A 1 16.22 89.13 -33.41
CA MET A 1 15.19 89.39 -34.46
C MET A 1 15.16 88.16 -35.35
N ARG A 2 13.95 87.61 -35.61
CA ARG A 2 13.64 86.39 -36.39
C ARG A 2 13.92 85.05 -35.72
N THR A 3 13.05 84.05 -35.68
CA THR A 3 11.59 83.89 -35.78
C THR A 3 11.37 82.42 -35.43
N THR A 4 10.40 82.13 -34.57
CA THR A 4 9.77 80.81 -34.37
C THR A 4 9.26 80.26 -35.70
N GLU A 5 9.26 78.94 -35.91
CA GLU A 5 8.13 78.15 -36.46
C GLU A 5 8.35 76.64 -36.23
N ILE A 6 7.22 75.98 -36.01
CA ILE A 6 7.00 74.61 -35.55
C ILE A 6 6.70 73.74 -36.78
N LEU A 7 7.17 72.48 -36.82
CA LEU A 7 6.42 71.44 -37.53
C LEU A 7 6.60 70.07 -36.87
N GLN A 8 5.46 69.51 -36.47
CA GLN A 8 5.26 68.19 -35.89
C GLN A 8 5.51 67.10 -36.93
N ALA A 9 6.17 66.01 -36.52
CA ALA A 9 6.04 64.70 -37.18
C ALA A 9 6.06 63.62 -36.11
N SER A 10 4.86 63.27 -35.66
CA SER A 10 4.55 62.15 -34.78
C SER A 10 4.96 60.84 -35.45
N LEU A 11 5.96 60.15 -34.89
CA LEU A 11 6.24 58.75 -35.22
C LEU A 11 5.72 57.88 -34.08
N LEU A 12 4.55 57.29 -34.32
CA LEU A 12 3.83 56.38 -33.43
C LEU A 12 4.57 55.03 -33.46
N ALA A 13 5.36 54.73 -32.42
CA ALA A 13 5.96 53.42 -32.23
C ALA A 13 4.91 52.49 -31.58
N ALA A 14 4.27 51.65 -32.38
CA ALA A 14 3.45 50.54 -31.88
C ALA A 14 4.38 49.43 -31.37
N ALA A 15 4.64 49.42 -30.06
CA ALA A 15 5.26 48.29 -29.40
C ALA A 15 4.22 47.15 -29.28
N PHE A 16 4.36 46.12 -30.12
CA PHE A 16 3.68 44.85 -29.89
C PHE A 16 4.30 44.19 -28.65
N LEU A 17 3.69 44.39 -27.49
CA LEU A 17 3.90 43.53 -26.33
C LEU A 17 3.16 42.21 -26.61
N ALA A 18 3.89 41.24 -27.15
CA ALA A 18 3.49 39.84 -27.07
C ALA A 18 3.59 39.41 -25.60
N GLY A 19 2.52 39.62 -24.84
CA GLY A 19 2.37 39.11 -23.49
C GLY A 19 2.16 37.61 -23.52
N CYS A 20 3.23 36.83 -23.38
CA CYS A 20 3.13 35.47 -22.88
C CYS A 20 2.73 35.55 -21.40
N THR A 21 1.43 35.57 -21.11
CA THR A 21 0.97 35.33 -19.74
C THR A 21 1.17 33.86 -19.42
N ASN A 22 2.34 33.50 -18.90
CA ASN A 22 2.36 32.43 -17.92
C ASN A 22 1.55 32.98 -16.74
N LEU A 23 0.32 32.50 -16.59
CA LEU A 23 -0.46 32.79 -15.40
C LEU A 23 0.23 32.03 -14.26
N GLU A 24 1.27 32.63 -13.67
CA GLU A 24 1.79 32.15 -12.40
C GLU A 24 0.61 32.13 -11.43
N ALA A 25 0.34 30.97 -10.82
CA ALA A 25 -0.63 30.91 -9.75
C ALA A 25 -0.23 31.96 -8.70
N PRO A 26 -1.18 32.75 -8.17
CA PRO A 26 -0.86 33.75 -7.17
C PRO A 26 -0.10 33.07 -6.03
N VAL A 27 1.06 33.61 -5.66
CA VAL A 27 1.81 33.16 -4.47
C VAL A 27 0.98 33.57 -3.26
N VAL A 28 0.13 32.66 -2.80
CA VAL A 28 -0.64 32.84 -1.58
C VAL A 28 0.28 32.53 -0.41
N ALA A 29 0.42 33.50 0.51
CA ALA A 29 1.27 33.34 1.67
C ALA A 29 0.78 32.21 2.58
N ASP A 30 1.70 31.58 3.30
CA ASP A 30 1.38 30.67 4.39
C ASP A 30 0.53 31.40 5.46
N SER A 31 -0.49 30.72 5.99
CA SER A 31 -1.30 31.25 7.10
C SER A 31 -0.57 31.25 8.45
N GLY A 32 0.49 30.45 8.60
CA GLY A 32 1.15 30.14 9.86
C GLY A 32 0.40 29.11 10.71
N GLU A 33 -0.77 28.63 10.27
CA GLU A 33 -1.51 27.58 10.98
C GLU A 33 -1.12 26.18 10.48
N ALA A 34 -0.53 25.39 11.37
CA ALA A 34 -0.06 24.04 11.09
C ALA A 34 -1.18 23.02 10.82
N ILE A 35 -0.95 22.17 9.83
CA ILE A 35 -1.77 21.01 9.50
C ILE A 35 -1.52 19.92 10.55
N ARG A 36 -2.59 19.52 11.25
CA ARG A 36 -2.56 18.48 12.28
C ARG A 36 -3.55 17.39 11.93
N ILE A 37 -3.05 16.22 11.54
CA ILE A 37 -3.88 15.08 11.14
C ILE A 37 -3.53 13.82 11.93
N THR A 38 -4.49 12.90 11.96
CA THR A 38 -4.28 11.55 12.48
C THR A 38 -4.53 10.54 11.37
N ALA A 39 -3.84 9.41 11.41
CA ALA A 39 -4.03 8.35 10.42
C ALA A 39 -4.22 6.99 11.10
N GLY A 40 -5.25 6.27 10.66
CA GLY A 40 -5.42 4.85 10.94
C GLY A 40 -4.76 3.99 9.87
N ILE A 41 -4.73 2.69 10.12
CA ILE A 41 -4.42 1.68 9.12
C ILE A 41 -5.69 0.87 8.90
N GLY A 42 -5.99 0.62 7.63
CA GLY A 42 -7.17 -0.10 7.18
C GLY A 42 -7.25 -1.44 7.87
N GLN A 43 -8.42 -1.77 8.43
CA GLN A 43 -8.62 -3.11 8.94
C GLN A 43 -8.63 -4.08 7.78
N THR A 44 -7.71 -5.01 7.78
CA THR A 44 -7.86 -6.24 7.03
C THR A 44 -9.04 -7.01 7.61
N THR A 45 -9.74 -7.77 6.77
CA THR A 45 -10.87 -8.61 7.23
C THR A 45 -10.45 -9.71 8.23
N ARG A 46 -9.15 -9.83 8.55
CA ARG A 46 -8.54 -10.81 9.47
C ARG A 46 -7.24 -10.30 10.09
N THR A 47 -6.79 -10.93 11.16
CA THR A 47 -5.53 -10.64 11.83
C THR A 47 -4.34 -10.74 10.86
N VAL A 48 -3.72 -9.60 10.54
CA VAL A 48 -2.41 -9.55 9.89
C VAL A 48 -1.39 -10.08 10.88
N ILE A 49 -0.61 -11.07 10.44
CA ILE A 49 0.57 -11.47 11.20
C ILE A 49 1.64 -10.42 10.94
N ASP A 50 2.13 -9.85 12.03
CA ASP A 50 3.40 -9.14 12.10
C ASP A 50 3.54 -7.90 11.19
N ALA A 51 2.62 -6.96 11.34
CA ALA A 51 2.65 -5.74 10.53
C ALA A 51 3.61 -4.66 11.07
N GLY A 52 4.14 -4.82 12.29
CA GLY A 52 5.00 -3.81 12.92
C GLY A 52 4.29 -2.47 13.21
N TYR A 53 2.96 -2.37 13.05
CA TYR A 53 2.20 -1.12 13.16
C TYR A 53 2.04 -0.57 14.58
N ALA A 54 2.49 -1.34 15.58
CA ALA A 54 2.70 -0.83 16.92
C ALA A 54 3.84 0.19 16.97
N GLU A 55 4.78 0.13 16.02
CA GLU A 55 5.89 1.05 15.87
C GLU A 55 5.57 2.19 14.90
N ASN A 56 6.42 3.21 14.90
CA ASN A 56 6.33 4.34 13.98
C ASN A 56 6.48 3.88 12.52
N LEU A 57 5.68 4.47 11.62
CA LEU A 57 5.78 4.23 10.18
C LEU A 57 6.26 5.47 9.45
N ASP A 58 7.33 5.31 8.67
CA ASP A 58 7.81 6.31 7.74
C ASP A 58 6.94 6.33 6.48
N VAL A 59 6.07 7.33 6.41
CA VAL A 59 5.14 7.56 5.31
C VAL A 59 5.59 8.78 4.49
N SER A 60 4.95 8.98 3.34
CA SER A 60 5.06 10.20 2.55
C SER A 60 3.70 10.72 2.17
N PHE A 61 3.61 12.02 1.89
CA PHE A 61 2.42 12.68 1.40
C PHE A 61 2.72 13.41 0.10
N ALA A 62 1.93 13.12 -0.94
CA ALA A 62 1.82 13.98 -2.10
C ALA A 62 0.82 15.10 -1.76
N ARG A 63 1.23 16.35 -2.01
CA ARG A 63 0.41 17.55 -1.79
C ARG A 63 0.22 18.31 -3.10
N ILE A 64 -0.97 18.85 -3.30
CA ILE A 64 -1.24 19.81 -4.36
C ILE A 64 -2.03 20.98 -3.80
N ASP A 65 -1.41 22.15 -3.80
CA ASP A 65 -2.06 23.41 -3.48
C ASP A 65 -2.89 23.92 -4.66
N HIS A 66 -3.92 24.73 -4.37
CA HIS A 66 -4.90 25.17 -5.37
C HIS A 66 -5.52 23.96 -6.11
N SER A 67 -5.89 22.92 -5.36
CA SER A 67 -6.26 21.59 -5.91
C SER A 67 -7.39 21.62 -6.94
N ALA A 68 -8.25 22.64 -6.92
CA ALA A 68 -9.29 22.84 -7.92
C ALA A 68 -8.75 23.16 -9.33
N THR A 69 -7.60 23.84 -9.44
CA THR A 69 -7.08 24.36 -10.73
C THR A 69 -5.66 23.88 -11.05
N ALA A 70 -4.83 23.58 -10.06
CA ALA A 70 -3.44 23.18 -10.27
C ALA A 70 -3.34 21.82 -10.98
N SER A 71 -2.35 21.67 -11.87
CA SER A 71 -2.10 20.44 -12.62
C SER A 71 -1.01 19.56 -12.02
N ASP A 72 -0.17 20.11 -11.15
CA ASP A 72 1.07 19.49 -10.70
C ASP A 72 1.10 19.33 -9.19
N TRP A 73 1.57 18.16 -8.76
CA TRP A 73 1.88 17.85 -7.38
C TRP A 73 3.18 18.55 -6.95
N GLU A 74 3.25 18.92 -5.67
CA GLU A 74 4.48 19.42 -5.06
C GLU A 74 5.57 18.34 -5.06
N SER A 75 6.81 18.78 -5.26
CA SER A 75 7.98 17.91 -5.30
C SER A 75 9.16 18.55 -4.53
N PRO A 76 9.85 17.80 -3.66
CA PRO A 76 9.64 16.38 -3.35
C PRO A 76 8.34 16.13 -2.58
N ALA A 77 7.89 14.86 -2.52
CA ALA A 77 6.83 14.48 -1.60
C ALA A 77 7.24 14.79 -0.15
N ILE A 78 6.25 15.15 0.66
CA ILE A 78 6.46 15.51 2.06
C ILE A 78 6.78 14.23 2.84
N GLU A 79 7.87 14.26 3.59
CA GLU A 79 8.19 13.18 4.50
C GLU A 79 7.34 13.30 5.76
N ALA A 80 6.83 12.18 6.28
CA ALA A 80 6.11 12.19 7.54
C ALA A 80 6.25 10.88 8.31
N VAL A 81 5.95 10.93 9.60
CA VAL A 81 5.91 9.77 10.48
C VAL A 81 4.50 9.61 11.02
N ARG A 82 3.88 8.45 10.79
CA ARG A 82 2.73 8.01 11.58
C ARG A 82 3.24 7.42 12.88
N THR A 83 2.80 7.97 14.01
CA THR A 83 3.17 7.45 15.33
C THR A 83 2.67 6.02 15.49
N GLY A 84 3.46 5.15 16.09
CA GLY A 84 3.07 3.79 16.39
C GLY A 84 1.86 3.70 17.33
N GLY A 85 1.15 2.58 17.25
CA GLY A 85 0.03 2.27 18.14
C GLY A 85 -1.28 1.96 17.43
N VAL A 86 -2.25 1.54 18.23
CA VAL A 86 -3.56 1.07 17.76
C VAL A 86 -4.45 2.23 17.34
N GLY A 87 -5.21 2.02 16.27
CA GLY A 87 -6.20 2.99 15.79
C GLY A 87 -5.58 4.17 15.04
N LYS A 88 -6.20 5.34 15.18
CA LYS A 88 -5.74 6.57 14.53
C LYS A 88 -4.71 7.25 15.43
N THR A 89 -3.51 7.44 14.90
CA THR A 89 -2.39 8.05 15.62
C THR A 89 -1.88 9.26 14.85
N SER A 90 -1.11 10.13 15.51
CA SER A 90 -0.62 11.39 14.97
C SER A 90 0.27 11.21 13.74
N ILE A 91 0.11 12.07 12.74
CA ILE A 91 1.10 12.28 11.67
C ILE A 91 1.97 13.48 12.04
N THR A 92 3.29 13.30 11.98
CA THR A 92 4.26 14.39 12.11
C THR A 92 4.94 14.61 10.77
N PHE A 93 4.72 15.76 10.15
CA PHE A 93 5.36 16.13 8.89
C PHE A 93 6.78 16.66 9.10
N ASN A 94 7.65 16.42 8.12
CA ASN A 94 8.99 16.98 8.04
C ASN A 94 9.30 17.38 6.58
N PRO A 95 9.39 18.68 6.26
CA PRO A 95 9.19 19.82 7.16
C PRO A 95 7.72 19.97 7.60
N GLU A 96 7.49 20.78 8.63
CA GLU A 96 6.15 21.17 9.08
C GLU A 96 5.33 21.72 7.91
N GLN A 97 4.04 21.39 7.88
CA GLN A 97 3.11 21.77 6.82
C GLN A 97 2.03 22.66 7.38
N ASN A 98 1.74 23.76 6.69
CA ASN A 98 0.73 24.73 7.09
C ASN A 98 -0.35 24.89 6.01
N TYR A 99 -1.52 25.37 6.44
CA TYR A 99 -2.56 25.80 5.52
C TYR A 99 -2.17 27.08 4.79
N LEU A 100 -2.60 27.20 3.55
CA LEU A 100 -2.49 28.46 2.80
C LEU A 100 -3.42 29.53 3.39
N SER A 101 -2.98 30.80 3.35
CA SER A 101 -3.83 31.94 3.69
C SER A 101 -5.00 32.10 2.71
N GLY A 102 -6.00 32.90 3.07
CA GLY A 102 -7.15 33.16 2.19
C GLY A 102 -8.05 31.95 1.92
N ASN A 103 -7.99 30.92 2.76
CA ASN A 103 -8.83 29.71 2.69
C ASN A 103 -8.69 28.94 1.36
N VAL A 104 -7.49 28.92 0.78
CA VAL A 104 -7.20 28.14 -0.42
C VAL A 104 -7.22 26.64 -0.11
N GLN A 105 -7.81 25.86 -1.02
CA GLN A 105 -7.90 24.41 -0.89
C GLN A 105 -6.62 23.72 -1.39
N SER A 106 -6.14 22.78 -0.59
CA SER A 106 -5.08 21.82 -0.92
C SER A 106 -5.63 20.40 -0.90
N ALA A 107 -5.00 19.48 -1.63
CA ALA A 107 -5.28 18.05 -1.54
C ALA A 107 -4.05 17.27 -1.07
N LEU A 108 -4.28 16.21 -0.30
CA LEU A 108 -3.27 15.31 0.25
C LEU A 108 -3.61 13.85 -0.05
N ILE A 109 -2.59 13.08 -0.44
CA ILE A 109 -2.62 11.62 -0.46
C ILE A 109 -1.39 11.09 0.25
N GLY A 110 -1.60 10.34 1.33
CA GLY A 110 -0.53 9.64 2.04
C GLY A 110 -0.23 8.29 1.38
N TYR A 111 1.03 7.88 1.35
CA TYR A 111 1.44 6.55 0.89
C TYR A 111 2.59 5.98 1.72
N TYR A 112 2.68 4.64 1.70
CA TYR A 112 3.68 3.84 2.40
C TYR A 112 4.06 2.62 1.53
N PRO A 113 5.31 2.15 1.55
CA PRO A 113 6.49 2.74 2.19
C PRO A 113 6.92 4.07 1.57
N ARG A 114 7.69 4.89 2.31
CA ARG A 114 8.29 6.12 1.76
C ARG A 114 9.16 5.82 0.54
N LYS A 115 8.85 6.47 -0.58
CA LYS A 115 9.60 6.47 -1.85
C LYS A 115 9.45 7.82 -2.53
N ALA A 116 10.42 8.18 -3.36
CA ALA A 116 10.36 9.40 -4.16
C ALA A 116 9.23 9.33 -5.19
N LEU A 117 8.64 10.48 -5.50
CA LEU A 117 7.79 10.65 -6.67
C LEU A 117 8.58 10.36 -7.94
N GLY A 118 7.85 10.00 -9.01
CA GLY A 118 8.41 9.86 -10.36
C GLY A 118 8.98 11.17 -10.88
N SER A 119 9.63 11.11 -12.04
CA SER A 119 10.31 12.27 -12.64
C SER A 119 9.37 13.40 -13.07
N THR A 120 8.06 13.14 -13.15
CA THR A 120 7.03 14.12 -13.52
C THR A 120 6.15 14.42 -12.32
N THR A 121 5.73 15.68 -12.18
CA THR A 121 4.80 16.13 -11.12
C THR A 121 3.35 16.20 -11.58
N SER A 122 3.09 16.03 -12.88
CA SER A 122 1.74 16.13 -13.45
C SER A 122 0.77 15.19 -12.76
N ASN A 123 -0.46 15.63 -12.52
CA ASN A 123 -1.51 14.78 -12.01
C ASN A 123 -2.06 13.83 -13.12
N PRO A 124 -2.02 12.50 -12.94
CA PRO A 124 -1.58 11.79 -11.74
C PRO A 124 -0.06 11.59 -11.67
N VAL A 125 0.51 11.75 -10.46
CA VAL A 125 1.94 11.49 -10.20
C VAL A 125 2.15 10.02 -9.85
N SER A 126 3.31 9.47 -10.18
CA SER A 126 3.62 8.04 -9.95
C SER A 126 4.64 7.84 -8.83
N VAL A 127 4.57 6.72 -8.13
CA VAL A 127 5.58 6.21 -7.19
C VAL A 127 5.88 4.75 -7.55
N ASN A 128 7.14 4.41 -7.74
CA ASN A 128 7.54 3.07 -8.19
C ASN A 128 8.02 2.20 -7.02
N TYR A 129 7.56 0.95 -7.01
CA TYR A 129 7.91 -0.06 -6.02
C TYR A 129 8.43 -1.34 -6.67
N THR A 130 9.25 -2.08 -5.93
CA THR A 130 9.56 -3.47 -6.22
C THR A 130 9.33 -4.27 -4.95
N ILE A 131 8.46 -5.29 -5.01
CA ILE A 131 8.15 -6.15 -3.87
C ILE A 131 8.96 -7.45 -3.92
N THR A 132 9.39 -7.91 -2.76
CA THR A 132 10.04 -9.21 -2.51
C THR A 132 9.18 -10.14 -1.67
N GLY A 133 7.94 -9.73 -1.38
CA GLY A 133 6.94 -10.53 -0.69
C GLY A 133 6.72 -10.17 0.78
N GLY A 134 7.42 -9.17 1.31
CA GLY A 134 7.23 -8.71 2.70
C GLY A 134 6.74 -7.26 2.80
N GLU A 135 6.80 -6.52 1.70
CA GLU A 135 6.45 -5.11 1.64
C GLU A 135 4.93 -4.97 1.62
N ASP A 136 4.40 -4.06 2.44
CA ASP A 136 2.99 -3.70 2.45
C ASP A 136 2.83 -2.31 1.85
N ILE A 137 2.29 -2.24 0.62
CA ILE A 137 2.04 -0.96 -0.03
C ILE A 137 0.66 -0.47 0.39
N MET A 138 0.62 0.71 0.99
CA MET A 138 -0.62 1.34 1.44
C MET A 138 -0.74 2.76 0.89
N ALA A 139 -1.97 3.23 0.72
CA ALA A 139 -2.25 4.63 0.45
C ALA A 139 -3.55 5.08 1.10
N THR A 140 -3.67 6.38 1.35
CA THR A 140 -4.92 6.98 1.81
C THR A 140 -5.83 7.29 0.63
N GLU A 141 -7.11 7.54 0.91
CA GLU A 141 -7.96 8.29 0.00
C GLU A 141 -7.42 9.72 -0.18
N VAL A 142 -7.87 10.38 -1.25
CA VAL A 142 -7.64 11.82 -1.39
C VAL A 142 -8.46 12.58 -0.37
N GLN A 143 -7.81 13.47 0.37
CA GLN A 143 -8.49 14.42 1.23
C GLN A 143 -8.18 15.82 0.75
N THR A 144 -9.19 16.68 0.74
CA THR A 144 -9.04 18.11 0.53
C THR A 144 -9.17 18.84 1.86
N GLY A 145 -8.48 19.97 1.98
CA GLY A 145 -8.51 20.79 3.18
C GLY A 145 -8.10 22.23 2.89
N SER A 146 -8.55 23.14 3.75
CA SER A 146 -8.24 24.56 3.73
C SER A 146 -8.24 25.10 5.16
N LEU A 147 -7.93 26.39 5.34
CA LEU A 147 -7.87 27.03 6.66
C LEU A 147 -9.19 26.89 7.45
N ASP A 148 -10.34 27.07 6.78
CA ASP A 148 -11.67 26.97 7.42
C ASP A 148 -12.23 25.54 7.41
N GLN A 149 -11.75 24.68 6.50
CA GLN A 149 -12.17 23.29 6.35
C GLN A 149 -10.96 22.37 6.46
N LYS A 150 -10.48 22.20 7.69
CA LYS A 150 -9.23 21.51 7.98
C LYS A 150 -9.27 20.04 7.57
N PHE A 151 -8.14 19.54 7.09
CA PHE A 151 -7.86 18.10 7.04
C PHE A 151 -8.21 17.42 8.35
N THR A 152 -8.76 16.21 8.29
CA THR A 152 -9.19 15.47 9.47
C THR A 152 -8.39 14.18 9.61
N SER A 153 -9.05 13.06 9.85
CA SER A 153 -8.38 11.77 9.95
C SER A 153 -8.31 11.08 8.59
N LEU A 154 -7.21 10.39 8.34
CA LEU A 154 -7.00 9.53 7.17
C LEU A 154 -6.93 8.05 7.58
N THR A 155 -6.97 7.17 6.58
CA THR A 155 -6.74 5.73 6.77
C THR A 155 -5.84 5.24 5.65
N PHE A 156 -4.71 4.62 5.98
CA PHE A 156 -3.85 3.92 5.02
C PHE A 156 -4.47 2.58 4.68
N GLN A 157 -4.95 2.41 3.45
CA GLN A 157 -5.54 1.17 2.97
C GLN A 157 -4.49 0.31 2.28
N HIS A 158 -4.47 -0.98 2.62
CA HIS A 158 -3.63 -1.99 1.97
C HIS A 158 -4.00 -2.16 0.50
N LEU A 159 -3.00 -2.04 -0.38
CA LEU A 159 -3.16 -2.18 -1.83
C LEU A 159 -2.71 -3.55 -2.35
N LEU A 160 -2.10 -4.36 -1.48
CA LEU A 160 -1.71 -5.75 -1.75
C LEU A 160 -2.65 -6.72 -1.03
N THR A 161 -2.58 -7.99 -1.39
CA THR A 161 -3.22 -9.10 -0.66
C THR A 161 -2.17 -9.88 0.13
N GLN A 162 -2.56 -10.44 1.27
CA GLN A 162 -1.68 -11.29 2.08
C GLN A 162 -2.09 -12.76 1.93
N LEU A 163 -1.13 -13.63 1.67
CA LEU A 163 -1.25 -15.08 1.85
C LEU A 163 -0.49 -15.47 3.12
N GLN A 164 -1.14 -16.23 3.98
CA GLN A 164 -0.56 -16.83 5.18
C GLN A 164 -0.41 -18.33 4.94
N PHE A 165 0.69 -18.94 5.38
CA PHE A 165 0.99 -20.34 5.12
C PHE A 165 1.24 -21.09 6.43
N LYS A 166 0.47 -22.14 6.67
CA LYS A 166 0.73 -23.11 7.74
C LYS A 166 1.00 -24.49 7.15
N CYS A 167 1.98 -25.20 7.72
CA CYS A 167 2.33 -26.55 7.33
C CYS A 167 1.85 -27.54 8.39
N ILE A 168 0.92 -28.43 8.03
CA ILE A 168 0.33 -29.41 8.94
C ILE A 168 0.41 -30.84 8.38
N GLY A 169 0.32 -31.84 9.25
CA GLY A 169 0.22 -33.24 8.88
C GLY A 169 -0.30 -34.13 10.01
N SER A 170 -0.53 -35.41 9.71
CA SER A 170 -0.74 -36.44 10.73
C SER A 170 0.53 -36.65 11.55
N ALA A 171 0.43 -37.31 12.71
CA ALA A 171 1.61 -37.71 13.47
C ALA A 171 2.58 -38.57 12.63
N GLY A 172 2.05 -39.49 11.80
CA GLY A 172 2.86 -40.26 10.88
C GLY A 172 3.55 -39.40 9.81
N ALA A 173 2.85 -38.41 9.25
CA ALA A 173 3.44 -37.52 8.24
C ALA A 173 4.58 -36.69 8.82
N VAL A 174 4.43 -36.14 10.02
CA VAL A 174 5.47 -35.35 10.70
C VAL A 174 6.77 -36.15 10.89
N THR A 175 6.68 -37.46 11.17
CA THR A 175 7.89 -38.30 11.27
C THR A 175 8.61 -38.52 9.95
N GLN A 176 7.90 -38.38 8.82
CA GLN A 176 8.46 -38.59 7.49
C GLN A 176 8.96 -37.31 6.84
N TRP A 177 8.38 -36.16 7.21
CA TRP A 177 8.72 -34.83 6.71
C TRP A 177 9.59 -34.09 7.73
N THR A 178 10.90 -34.19 7.57
CA THR A 178 11.86 -33.71 8.58
C THR A 178 12.27 -32.24 8.43
N GLY A 179 11.74 -31.54 7.43
CA GLY A 179 11.97 -30.11 7.24
C GLY A 179 11.23 -29.55 6.04
N VAL A 180 10.88 -28.26 6.12
CA VAL A 180 10.32 -27.47 5.02
C VAL A 180 11.35 -26.39 4.69
N THR A 181 11.94 -26.49 3.50
CA THR A 181 13.04 -25.61 3.06
C THR A 181 12.51 -24.29 2.51
N SER A 182 11.44 -24.34 1.70
CA SER A 182 10.88 -23.13 1.11
C SER A 182 9.44 -23.32 0.63
N ILE A 183 8.67 -22.25 0.72
CA ILE A 183 7.41 -22.09 0.00
C ILE A 183 7.54 -20.86 -0.89
N LYS A 184 7.24 -21.00 -2.18
CA LYS A 184 7.31 -19.91 -3.15
C LYS A 184 6.01 -19.78 -3.92
N VAL A 185 5.66 -18.55 -4.27
CA VAL A 185 4.64 -18.25 -5.29
C VAL A 185 5.38 -17.89 -6.57
N THR A 186 5.08 -18.61 -7.65
CA THR A 186 5.67 -18.35 -8.96
C THR A 186 4.73 -17.47 -9.79
N ASN A 187 5.22 -16.98 -10.93
CA ASN A 187 4.42 -16.19 -11.86
C ASN A 187 3.74 -14.98 -11.18
N ALA A 188 4.51 -14.23 -10.39
CA ALA A 188 4.04 -13.03 -9.69
C ALA A 188 4.49 -11.75 -10.41
N TYR A 189 3.75 -10.66 -10.19
CA TYR A 189 4.22 -9.30 -10.47
C TYR A 189 5.01 -8.78 -9.28
N THR A 190 6.20 -8.20 -9.52
CA THR A 190 7.01 -7.59 -8.46
C THR A 190 7.28 -6.11 -8.67
N ALA A 191 7.38 -5.65 -9.92
CA ALA A 191 7.49 -4.22 -10.21
C ALA A 191 6.08 -3.62 -10.28
N LEU A 192 5.83 -2.58 -9.46
CA LEU A 192 4.52 -1.96 -9.28
C LEU A 192 4.66 -0.45 -9.33
N THR A 193 3.63 0.23 -9.82
CA THR A 193 3.53 1.70 -9.83
C THR A 193 2.24 2.10 -9.13
N LEU A 194 2.38 2.96 -8.13
CA LEU A 194 1.29 3.63 -7.44
C LEU A 194 1.05 4.98 -8.12
N SER A 195 -0.08 5.12 -8.80
CA SER A 195 -0.56 6.38 -9.34
C SER A 195 -1.33 7.15 -8.26
N LEU A 196 -1.03 8.42 -8.07
CA LEU A 196 -1.67 9.33 -7.12
C LEU A 196 -2.41 10.41 -7.91
N ASP A 197 -3.74 10.34 -7.89
CA ASP A 197 -4.61 11.27 -8.60
C ASP A 197 -5.45 12.10 -7.63
N LYS A 198 -5.47 13.42 -7.79
CA LYS A 198 -6.17 14.34 -6.88
C LYS A 198 -7.70 14.20 -6.93
N THR A 199 -8.25 13.46 -7.89
CA THR A 199 -9.68 13.24 -8.07
C THR A 199 -10.05 11.78 -7.81
N ASN A 200 -9.28 10.84 -8.35
CA ASN A 200 -9.54 9.42 -8.32
C ASN A 200 -8.80 8.69 -7.17
N GLY A 201 -7.94 9.40 -6.44
CA GLY A 201 -7.15 8.85 -5.35
C GLY A 201 -5.97 7.99 -5.83
N ALA A 202 -5.54 7.08 -4.96
CA ALA A 202 -4.40 6.22 -5.21
C ALA A 202 -4.80 4.92 -5.94
N LYS A 203 -4.02 4.51 -6.94
CA LYS A 203 -4.21 3.25 -7.67
C LYS A 203 -2.88 2.55 -7.91
N LEU A 204 -2.77 1.32 -7.41
CA LEU A 204 -1.61 0.46 -7.65
C LEU A 204 -1.80 -0.37 -8.92
N THR A 205 -0.77 -0.43 -9.76
CA THR A 205 -0.75 -1.20 -11.00
C THR A 205 0.56 -1.94 -11.15
N ALA A 206 0.54 -3.16 -11.70
CA ALA A 206 1.76 -3.84 -12.06
C ALA A 206 2.44 -3.19 -13.28
N THR A 207 3.77 -3.13 -13.23
CA THR A 207 4.62 -2.75 -14.35
C THR A 207 5.57 -3.90 -14.68
N GLY A 208 5.71 -4.22 -15.96
CA GLY A 208 6.51 -5.37 -16.40
C GLY A 208 5.74 -6.69 -16.48
N LEU A 209 6.48 -7.80 -16.58
CA LEU A 209 5.93 -9.13 -16.82
C LEU A 209 5.57 -9.85 -15.52
N GLN A 210 4.52 -10.66 -15.60
CA GLN A 210 4.19 -11.65 -14.60
C GLN A 210 5.05 -12.88 -14.87
N ASN A 211 6.21 -12.98 -14.22
CA ASN A 211 7.13 -14.11 -14.39
C ASN A 211 8.10 -14.27 -13.22
N GLN A 212 7.88 -13.53 -12.14
CA GLN A 212 8.79 -13.46 -11.02
C GLN A 212 8.38 -14.48 -9.95
N THR A 213 9.34 -14.85 -9.10
CA THR A 213 9.11 -15.77 -7.99
C THR A 213 9.30 -15.05 -6.67
N LEU A 214 8.31 -15.18 -5.80
CA LEU A 214 8.31 -14.62 -4.47
C LEU A 214 8.43 -15.73 -3.43
N THR A 215 9.23 -15.50 -2.39
CA THR A 215 9.47 -16.48 -1.33
C THR A 215 8.73 -16.06 -0.06
N VAL A 216 8.02 -17.00 0.56
CA VAL A 216 7.30 -16.81 1.81
C VAL A 216 8.26 -16.35 2.91
N LYS A 217 7.90 -15.27 3.60
CA LYS A 217 8.60 -14.75 4.77
C LYS A 217 8.14 -15.52 6.01
N ASN A 218 9.03 -15.67 7.00
CA ASN A 218 8.77 -16.47 8.20
C ASN A 218 8.26 -17.89 7.87
N CYS A 219 8.79 -18.49 6.80
CA CYS A 219 8.35 -19.80 6.32
C CYS A 219 8.43 -20.84 7.45
N PRO A 220 7.38 -21.65 7.68
CA PRO A 220 7.48 -22.78 8.59
C PRO A 220 8.66 -23.68 8.20
N GLU A 221 9.57 -23.94 9.14
CA GLU A 221 10.75 -24.80 8.91
C GLU A 221 10.42 -26.29 9.11
N ALA A 222 9.26 -26.60 9.69
CA ALA A 222 8.82 -27.95 9.99
C ALA A 222 7.31 -28.11 9.82
N VAL A 223 6.89 -29.36 9.60
CA VAL A 223 5.46 -29.73 9.58
C VAL A 223 4.97 -29.88 11.01
N SER A 224 3.88 -29.17 11.36
CA SER A 224 3.23 -29.32 12.66
C SER A 224 2.19 -30.44 12.63
N VAL A 225 1.95 -31.11 13.76
CA VAL A 225 0.76 -31.96 13.87
C VAL A 225 -0.50 -31.11 13.70
N ALA A 226 -1.53 -31.63 13.03
CA ALA A 226 -2.74 -30.88 12.70
C ALA A 226 -3.46 -30.27 13.92
N THR A 227 -3.26 -30.83 15.11
CA THR A 227 -3.84 -30.37 16.40
C THR A 227 -2.97 -29.35 17.15
N ALA A 228 -1.86 -28.89 16.57
CA ALA A 228 -1.00 -27.91 17.21
C ALA A 228 -1.75 -26.58 17.45
N THR A 229 -1.64 -26.03 18.66
CA THR A 229 -2.40 -24.85 19.08
C THR A 229 -1.84 -23.53 18.56
N ASN A 230 -0.58 -23.48 18.14
CA ASN A 230 0.08 -22.30 17.56
C ASN A 230 1.16 -22.72 16.54
N PRO A 231 0.79 -23.27 15.37
CA PRO A 231 1.79 -23.57 14.35
C PRO A 231 2.48 -22.28 13.90
N LEU A 232 3.75 -22.38 13.50
CA LEU A 232 4.41 -21.26 12.83
C LEU A 232 3.64 -20.94 11.54
N ILE A 233 3.42 -19.65 11.29
CA ILE A 233 2.73 -19.18 10.09
C ILE A 233 3.68 -18.24 9.34
N GLY A 234 3.97 -18.62 8.09
CA GLY A 234 4.65 -17.75 7.14
C GLY A 234 3.67 -16.83 6.43
N TYR A 235 4.17 -15.78 5.81
CA TYR A 235 3.34 -14.85 5.05
C TYR A 235 3.99 -14.40 3.75
N LEU A 236 3.16 -13.91 2.84
CA LEU A 236 3.59 -13.32 1.58
C LEU A 236 2.62 -12.21 1.17
N MET A 237 3.16 -11.04 0.81
CA MET A 237 2.42 -9.95 0.18
C MET A 237 2.49 -10.09 -1.34
N LEU A 238 1.33 -10.03 -2.00
CA LEU A 238 1.17 -10.24 -3.44
C LEU A 238 0.33 -9.12 -4.06
N PHE A 239 0.63 -8.74 -5.30
CA PHE A 239 -0.24 -7.86 -6.07
C PHE A 239 -1.45 -8.66 -6.60
N PRO A 240 -2.68 -8.35 -6.16
CA PRO A 240 -3.86 -9.07 -6.59
C PRO A 240 -4.23 -8.72 -8.05
N VAL A 241 -4.55 -9.73 -8.85
CA VAL A 241 -5.12 -9.55 -10.21
C VAL A 241 -6.49 -10.21 -10.30
N PRO A 242 -7.33 -9.85 -11.29
CA PRO A 242 -8.67 -10.41 -11.42
C PRO A 242 -8.67 -11.95 -11.40
N ASN A 243 -9.58 -12.53 -10.62
CA ASN A 243 -9.77 -13.98 -10.47
C ASN A 243 -8.59 -14.77 -9.87
N MET A 244 -7.52 -14.11 -9.45
CA MET A 244 -6.35 -14.78 -8.87
C MET A 244 -6.72 -15.61 -7.64
N GLY A 245 -6.35 -16.88 -7.61
CA GLY A 245 -6.73 -17.85 -6.58
C GLY A 245 -8.03 -18.60 -6.85
N THR A 246 -8.68 -18.38 -8.00
CA THR A 246 -9.81 -19.20 -8.50
C THR A 246 -9.34 -20.25 -9.50
N GLU A 247 -10.23 -21.13 -9.95
CA GLU A 247 -9.97 -22.07 -11.05
C GLU A 247 -9.56 -21.38 -12.37
N ALA A 248 -10.07 -20.17 -12.63
CA ALA A 248 -9.76 -19.43 -13.86
C ALA A 248 -8.34 -18.81 -13.84
N ALA A 249 -7.76 -18.61 -12.66
CA ALA A 249 -6.43 -18.05 -12.49
C ALA A 249 -5.86 -18.51 -11.16
N ALA A 250 -5.36 -19.75 -11.11
CA ALA A 250 -4.79 -20.32 -9.90
C ALA A 250 -3.52 -19.58 -9.46
N ILE A 251 -3.21 -19.63 -8.17
CA ILE A 251 -1.91 -19.19 -7.65
C ILE A 251 -1.00 -20.41 -7.63
N ASP A 252 0.06 -20.37 -8.45
CA ASP A 252 1.03 -21.45 -8.56
C ASP A 252 2.06 -21.37 -7.41
N LEU A 253 2.28 -22.52 -6.77
CA LEU A 253 3.21 -22.67 -5.67
C LEU A 253 4.32 -23.66 -6.02
N GLU A 254 5.52 -23.41 -5.49
CA GLU A 254 6.63 -24.36 -5.44
C GLU A 254 7.01 -24.59 -3.97
N ILE A 255 6.84 -25.83 -3.49
CA ILE A 255 7.14 -26.21 -2.11
C ILE A 255 8.32 -27.17 -2.12
N THR A 256 9.39 -26.82 -1.42
CA THR A 256 10.57 -27.67 -1.24
C THR A 256 10.65 -28.10 0.22
N ALA A 257 10.71 -29.42 0.45
CA ALA A 257 10.72 -30.02 1.78
C ALA A 257 11.46 -31.37 1.77
N THR A 258 11.91 -31.83 2.93
CA THR A 258 12.63 -33.10 3.10
C THR A 258 11.69 -34.22 3.49
N TYR A 259 11.52 -35.20 2.62
CA TYR A 259 10.73 -36.41 2.86
C TYR A 259 11.64 -37.65 2.93
N LYS A 260 11.58 -38.40 4.03
CA LYS A 260 12.40 -39.60 4.26
C LYS A 260 13.90 -39.36 3.99
N GLY A 261 14.40 -38.22 4.47
CA GLY A 261 15.81 -37.82 4.35
C GLY A 261 16.23 -37.34 2.95
N ARG A 262 15.30 -37.12 2.01
CA ARG A 262 15.59 -36.56 0.68
C ARG A 262 14.77 -35.31 0.42
N GLU A 263 15.41 -34.29 -0.11
CA GLU A 263 14.72 -33.08 -0.55
C GLU A 263 13.81 -33.40 -1.75
N ARG A 264 12.62 -32.80 -1.74
CA ARG A 264 11.62 -32.91 -2.79
C ARG A 264 10.98 -31.56 -3.03
N THR A 265 10.79 -31.23 -4.29
CA THR A 265 10.03 -30.06 -4.73
C THR A 265 8.72 -30.52 -5.35
N GLN A 266 7.60 -29.93 -4.93
CA GLN A 266 6.27 -30.18 -5.48
C GLN A 266 5.64 -28.87 -5.94
N ALA A 267 5.09 -28.89 -7.15
CA ALA A 267 4.26 -27.84 -7.67
C ALA A 267 2.82 -28.05 -7.18
N LEU A 268 2.20 -27.00 -6.64
CA LEU A 268 0.80 -26.98 -6.19
C LEU A 268 0.10 -25.76 -6.76
N ALA A 269 -1.22 -25.76 -6.71
CA ALA A 269 -2.04 -24.64 -7.14
C ALA A 269 -3.08 -24.32 -6.06
N ILE A 270 -3.30 -23.04 -5.80
CA ILE A 270 -4.45 -22.55 -5.03
C ILE A 270 -5.49 -22.03 -6.02
N ASN A 271 -6.65 -22.67 -6.06
CA ASN A 271 -7.74 -22.34 -6.98
C ASN A 271 -9.12 -22.29 -6.31
N ASN A 272 -9.16 -22.38 -4.98
CA ASN A 272 -10.38 -22.51 -4.20
C ASN A 272 -10.81 -21.22 -3.45
N ILE A 273 -10.24 -20.06 -3.79
CA ILE A 273 -10.62 -18.77 -3.18
C ILE A 273 -11.84 -18.22 -3.91
N SER A 274 -13.01 -18.29 -3.29
CA SER A 274 -14.28 -17.82 -3.88
C SER A 274 -14.20 -16.32 -4.20
N ASN A 275 -14.22 -15.98 -5.50
CA ASN A 275 -14.04 -14.63 -6.09
C ASN A 275 -12.60 -14.09 -6.15
N GLY A 276 -11.61 -14.94 -5.88
CA GLY A 276 -10.20 -14.59 -5.92
C GLY A 276 -9.76 -13.68 -4.78
N VAL A 277 -8.45 -13.46 -4.70
CA VAL A 277 -7.80 -12.58 -3.73
C VAL A 277 -8.08 -11.11 -4.05
N LYS A 278 -8.15 -10.27 -3.01
CA LYS A 278 -8.35 -8.82 -3.16
C LYS A 278 -7.38 -8.03 -2.29
N ALA A 279 -7.15 -6.78 -2.69
CA ALA A 279 -6.37 -5.85 -1.88
C ALA A 279 -6.97 -5.70 -0.47
N GLY A 280 -6.11 -5.62 0.54
CA GLY A 280 -6.48 -5.54 1.95
C GLY A 280 -7.16 -6.78 2.53
N GLN A 281 -7.06 -7.92 1.85
CA GLN A 281 -7.53 -9.20 2.36
C GLN A 281 -6.36 -10.13 2.70
N SER A 282 -6.57 -10.97 3.71
CA SER A 282 -5.62 -12.00 4.11
C SER A 282 -6.26 -13.39 4.02
N HIS A 283 -5.54 -14.34 3.42
CA HIS A 283 -6.00 -15.71 3.17
C HIS A 283 -5.07 -16.71 3.85
N LEU A 284 -5.63 -17.65 4.63
CA LEU A 284 -4.85 -18.72 5.25
C LEU A 284 -4.81 -19.93 4.32
N VAL A 285 -3.62 -20.20 3.79
CA VAL A 285 -3.28 -21.38 3.01
C VAL A 285 -2.79 -22.47 3.97
N THR A 286 -3.49 -23.59 3.97
CA THR A 286 -3.11 -24.79 4.70
C THR A 286 -2.40 -25.74 3.75
N LEU A 287 -1.12 -26.02 4.02
CA LEU A 287 -0.36 -27.04 3.34
C LEU A 287 -0.42 -28.32 4.17
N THR A 288 -1.13 -29.33 3.66
CA THR A 288 -1.29 -30.64 4.32
C THR A 288 -0.29 -31.63 3.74
N PHE A 289 0.71 -31.98 4.54
CA PHE A 289 1.74 -32.97 4.24
C PHE A 289 1.24 -34.37 4.61
N THR A 290 1.32 -35.30 3.67
CA THR A 290 0.77 -36.65 3.83
C THR A 290 1.86 -37.70 4.03
N GLU A 291 1.48 -38.85 4.59
CA GLU A 291 2.38 -39.99 4.80
C GLU A 291 2.88 -40.65 3.51
N ASP A 292 2.16 -40.50 2.39
CA ASP A 292 2.61 -41.00 1.07
C ASP A 292 3.56 -40.03 0.36
N GLY A 293 3.94 -38.93 1.00
CA GLY A 293 4.92 -37.98 0.47
C GLY A 293 4.33 -36.99 -0.53
N LYS A 294 3.02 -36.71 -0.45
CA LYS A 294 2.34 -35.63 -1.18
C LYS A 294 2.13 -34.42 -0.28
N ILE A 295 1.85 -33.30 -0.93
CA ILE A 295 1.44 -32.06 -0.27
C ILE A 295 0.13 -31.62 -0.94
N LEU A 296 -0.85 -31.23 -0.14
CA LEU A 296 -2.11 -30.65 -0.62
C LEU A 296 -2.17 -29.20 -0.15
N ALA A 297 -2.65 -28.30 -1.00
CA ALA A 297 -2.84 -26.89 -0.67
C ALA A 297 -4.34 -26.56 -0.68
N GLU A 298 -4.81 -25.94 0.40
CA GLU A 298 -6.18 -25.44 0.50
C GLU A 298 -6.16 -24.04 1.09
N ALA A 299 -6.69 -23.05 0.37
CA ALA A 299 -6.91 -21.73 0.94
C ALA A 299 -8.25 -21.71 1.67
N GLY A 300 -8.19 -21.56 2.98
CA GLY A 300 -9.35 -21.45 3.84
C GLY A 300 -9.70 -19.99 4.15
N ILE A 301 -10.98 -19.80 4.47
CA ILE A 301 -11.39 -18.72 5.35
C ILE A 301 -11.10 -19.22 6.77
N ALA A 302 -10.05 -18.73 7.43
CA ALA A 302 -9.84 -19.09 8.84
C ALA A 302 -11.04 -18.58 9.66
N GLU A 303 -11.69 -19.48 10.42
CA GLU A 303 -12.69 -19.08 11.42
C GLU A 303 -12.02 -18.32 12.56
N TRP A 304 -12.67 -17.24 13.02
CA TRP A 304 -12.24 -16.44 14.15
C TRP A 304 -12.38 -17.26 15.44
N VAL A 305 -11.26 -17.59 16.10
CA VAL A 305 -11.29 -17.95 17.53
C VAL A 305 -11.14 -16.65 18.31
N SER A 306 -12.21 -16.23 18.97
CA SER A 306 -12.17 -15.04 19.83
C SER A 306 -11.29 -15.35 21.03
N GLY A 307 -10.11 -14.73 21.06
CA GLY A 307 -9.31 -14.62 22.27
C GLY A 307 -10.13 -13.87 23.31
N ASN A 308 -10.45 -14.57 24.40
CA ASN A 308 -11.12 -14.12 25.63
C ASN A 308 -11.68 -12.69 25.66
N ARG A 309 -13.01 -12.64 25.76
CA ARG A 309 -13.78 -11.48 26.21
C ARG A 309 -13.25 -10.98 27.57
N GLY A 310 -12.53 -9.86 27.55
CA GLY A 310 -12.54 -8.93 28.66
C GLY A 310 -13.86 -8.17 28.67
N SER A 311 -14.68 -8.47 29.69
CA SER A 311 -15.89 -7.76 30.12
C SER A 311 -17.21 -8.13 29.41
N VAL A 312 -17.91 -9.11 30.01
CA VAL A 312 -19.36 -8.96 30.25
C VAL A 312 -19.66 -9.44 31.67
N VAL A 313 -20.11 -8.53 32.51
CA VAL A 313 -21.12 -8.74 33.55
C VAL A 313 -22.00 -7.48 33.44
N VAL A 314 -23.29 -7.54 33.14
CA VAL A 314 -24.36 -7.96 34.06
C VAL A 314 -25.49 -8.73 33.36
N THR A 315 -26.08 -9.60 34.18
CA THR A 315 -27.06 -10.69 34.09
C THR A 315 -28.52 -10.29 33.72
N PRO A 316 -29.38 -11.29 33.40
CA PRO A 316 -30.65 -11.16 32.67
C PRO A 316 -31.89 -11.00 33.55
N GLN A 317 -33.02 -10.64 32.91
CA GLN A 317 -34.33 -11.19 33.24
C GLN A 317 -34.67 -12.30 32.25
#